data_AF-S9TPU7-F1
#
_entry.id   AF-S9TPU7-F1
#
_cell.length_a   1.000
_cell.length_b   1.000
_cell.length_c   1.000
_cell.angle_alpha   90.00
_cell.angle_beta   90.00
_cell.angle_gamma   90.00
#
_symmetry.space_group_name_H-M   'P 1'
#
loop_
_entity.id
_entity.type
_entity.pdbx_description
1 polymer ?
#
loop_
_entity_poly.entity_id
_entity_poly.type
_entity_poly.pdbx_seq_one_letter_code
_entity_poly.pdbx_strand_id
1 'polypeptide(L)'
;MTARPLRCQVPVPSDLEIAQSVDPQPIASIAEACGILSSELSTYGTTRAKVSLKIVDRLGEGPNGKYVVVAGMSPTPLGEGKSTTTIGLAQALGAHLHRPSFACIRQPSQGPTFGIKGGAAGGGYSQVIPMEDFNLHGTGDIHAITAANNLLAAAIDTRIFHEQTQTDEALYKRLTAELRNFTPIMKKRLQKLGIHKENPSDLTPEERVRFARLDIDPDTISWRRVMDVNDRMLREITIGQGKAEKGITRKTGFEISVASEVMAILALANDLNDMRERLGAIVVAHSRSGEPVTAEDIGCAGAMTVLMKDTIEPTLMQTLEGTPVMVHAGPFGNIAHGNSSIVQDRVALKLAGKDGFVLTEAGFGADMGCEKFFNIKCRASGLRPDAAVLVATVRALKYHGGVETKDASVENLEALRAGTANLLRHISNVRKFGVPVVVALNQFSSDTAAELALVRQLAIQEAAPLTSS
;
A
#
# COMPACT_ATOMS: atom_id res chain seq x y z
N MET A 1 -15.72 0.18 -22.95
CA MET A 1 -15.03 1.34 -22.37
C MET A 1 -14.97 2.45 -23.42
N THR A 2 -15.33 3.68 -23.05
CA THR A 2 -15.25 4.86 -23.92
C THR A 2 -13.82 5.41 -23.91
N ALA A 3 -12.96 4.79 -24.71
CA ALA A 3 -11.57 5.20 -24.85
C ALA A 3 -11.49 6.64 -25.40
N ARG A 4 -10.79 7.52 -24.68
CA ARG A 4 -10.45 8.84 -25.20
C ARG A 4 -9.21 8.73 -26.09
N PRO A 5 -9.25 9.17 -27.36
CA PRO A 5 -8.04 9.22 -28.18
C PRO A 5 -7.09 10.32 -27.69
N LEU A 6 -5.79 10.02 -27.58
CA LEU A 6 -4.76 11.02 -27.30
C LEU A 6 -4.17 11.62 -28.57
N ARG A 7 -3.81 12.90 -28.48
CA ARG A 7 -3.00 13.58 -29.49
C ARG A 7 -1.58 13.76 -28.96
N CYS A 8 -0.74 12.78 -29.25
CA CYS A 8 0.66 12.81 -28.83
C CYS A 8 1.44 13.89 -29.59
N GLN A 9 2.24 14.67 -28.86
CA GLN A 9 3.08 15.75 -29.40
C GLN A 9 4.54 15.32 -29.42
N VAL A 10 5.30 15.92 -30.36
CA VAL A 10 6.76 15.75 -30.49
C VAL A 10 7.38 17.13 -30.67
N PRO A 11 8.31 17.58 -29.81
CA PRO A 11 8.84 16.88 -28.62
C PRO A 11 7.76 16.61 -27.56
N VAL A 12 7.95 15.55 -26.77
CA VAL A 12 7.01 15.18 -25.70
C VAL A 12 7.01 16.28 -24.63
N PRO A 13 5.85 16.88 -24.28
CA PRO A 13 5.77 17.91 -23.24
C PRO A 13 6.09 17.34 -21.85
N SER A 14 6.19 18.21 -20.85
CA SER A 14 6.35 17.75 -19.46
C SER A 14 5.13 16.95 -18.98
N ASP A 15 5.33 16.09 -17.99
CA ASP A 15 4.27 15.25 -17.45
C ASP A 15 3.04 16.06 -16.98
N LEU A 16 3.28 17.21 -16.34
CA LEU A 16 2.23 18.08 -15.86
C LEU A 16 1.46 18.75 -17.01
N GLU A 17 2.15 19.22 -18.05
CA GLU A 17 1.50 19.80 -19.23
C GLU A 17 0.62 18.77 -19.94
N ILE A 18 1.08 17.52 -20.04
CA ILE A 18 0.28 16.42 -20.60
C ILE A 18 -0.96 16.17 -19.72
N ALA A 19 -0.79 16.07 -18.40
CA ALA A 19 -1.89 15.85 -17.47
C ALA A 19 -2.94 16.97 -17.50
N GLN A 20 -2.53 18.22 -17.68
CA GLN A 20 -3.41 19.39 -17.78
C GLN A 20 -4.01 19.58 -19.18
N SER A 21 -3.47 18.94 -20.21
CA SER A 21 -4.00 19.02 -21.58
C SER A 21 -5.30 18.23 -21.81
N VAL A 22 -5.72 17.46 -20.82
CA VAL A 22 -6.86 16.53 -20.91
C VAL A 22 -7.84 16.74 -19.76
N ASP A 23 -9.07 17.14 -20.09
CA ASP A 23 -10.16 17.18 -19.11
C ASP A 23 -10.57 15.75 -18.72
N PRO A 24 -10.52 15.35 -17.43
CA PRO A 24 -10.94 14.00 -17.02
C PRO A 24 -12.42 13.71 -17.31
N GLN A 25 -12.76 12.47 -17.67
CA GLN A 25 -14.17 12.07 -17.79
C GLN A 25 -14.83 12.08 -16.41
N PRO A 26 -16.15 12.34 -16.29
CA PRO A 26 -16.85 12.13 -15.03
C PRO A 26 -16.62 10.70 -14.52
N ILE A 27 -16.19 10.57 -13.27
CA ILE A 27 -15.81 9.27 -12.70
C ILE A 27 -17.00 8.31 -12.64
N ALA A 28 -18.22 8.85 -12.50
CA ALA A 28 -19.45 8.07 -12.57
C ALA A 28 -19.62 7.38 -13.93
N SER A 29 -19.23 8.03 -15.03
CA SER A 29 -19.28 7.44 -16.37
C SER A 29 -18.24 6.34 -16.54
N ILE A 30 -17.03 6.51 -15.97
CA ILE A 30 -16.02 5.45 -15.93
C ILE A 30 -16.52 4.26 -15.11
N ALA A 31 -17.12 4.52 -13.94
CA ALA A 31 -17.68 3.50 -13.05
C ALA A 31 -18.79 2.69 -13.74
N GLU A 32 -19.76 3.38 -14.36
CA GLU A 32 -20.85 2.76 -15.12
C GLU A 32 -20.31 1.90 -16.27
N ALA A 33 -19.35 2.41 -17.04
CA ALA A 33 -18.73 1.68 -18.15
C ALA A 33 -17.97 0.41 -17.69
N CYS A 34 -17.63 0.32 -16.41
CA CYS A 34 -16.98 -0.81 -15.77
C CYS A 34 -17.94 -1.73 -15.00
N GLY A 35 -19.25 -1.44 -15.00
CA GLY A 35 -20.26 -2.24 -14.29
C GLY A 35 -20.34 -1.98 -12.78
N ILE A 36 -19.82 -0.84 -12.32
CA ILE A 36 -19.98 -0.37 -10.93
C ILE A 36 -21.31 0.36 -10.81
N LEU A 37 -22.15 -0.04 -9.85
CA LEU A 37 -23.45 0.59 -9.63
C LEU A 37 -23.29 1.93 -8.90
N SER A 38 -24.21 2.86 -9.12
CA SER A 38 -24.22 4.15 -8.41
C SER A 38 -24.32 3.99 -6.89
N SER A 39 -24.99 2.94 -6.41
CA SER A 39 -25.09 2.59 -4.98
C SER A 39 -23.79 2.06 -4.38
N GLU A 40 -22.79 1.75 -5.20
CA GLU A 40 -21.48 1.22 -4.81
C GLU A 40 -20.38 2.26 -4.97
N LEU A 41 -20.76 3.51 -5.27
CA LEU A 41 -19.85 4.59 -5.61
C LEU A 41 -20.07 5.78 -4.69
N SER A 42 -19.02 6.21 -3.99
CA SER A 42 -19.04 7.44 -3.17
C SER A 42 -18.10 8.46 -3.81
N THR A 43 -18.66 9.47 -4.49
CA THR A 43 -17.88 10.42 -5.31
C THR A 43 -17.15 11.47 -4.48
N TYR A 44 -15.91 11.78 -4.87
CA TYR A 44 -15.07 12.86 -4.34
C TYR A 44 -14.81 13.83 -5.48
N GLY A 45 -15.67 14.86 -5.58
CA GLY A 45 -15.74 15.69 -6.77
C GLY A 45 -16.20 14.90 -7.99
N THR A 46 -15.80 15.33 -9.18
CA THR A 46 -16.24 14.73 -10.45
C THR A 46 -15.29 13.68 -11.01
N THR A 47 -14.07 13.57 -10.47
CA THR A 47 -12.97 12.82 -11.12
C THR A 47 -12.48 11.61 -10.32
N ARG A 48 -12.98 11.41 -9.10
CA ARG A 48 -12.60 10.30 -8.21
C ARG A 48 -13.78 9.79 -7.40
N ALA A 49 -13.74 8.54 -7.00
CA ALA A 49 -14.73 7.97 -6.11
C ALA A 49 -14.17 6.80 -5.30
N LYS A 50 -14.70 6.60 -4.09
CA LYS A 50 -14.53 5.35 -3.34
C LYS A 50 -15.46 4.28 -3.92
N VAL A 51 -14.95 3.06 -4.03
CA VAL A 51 -15.68 1.91 -4.58
C VAL A 51 -15.99 0.91 -3.47
N SER A 52 -17.27 0.62 -3.28
CA SER A 52 -17.70 -0.22 -2.17
C SER A 52 -17.30 -1.68 -2.31
N LEU A 53 -16.90 -2.29 -1.19
CA LEU A 53 -16.55 -3.71 -1.14
C LEU A 53 -17.74 -4.63 -1.41
N LYS A 54 -18.98 -4.13 -1.32
CA LYS A 54 -20.21 -4.86 -1.68
C LYS A 54 -20.21 -5.38 -3.12
N ILE A 55 -19.38 -4.82 -4.00
CA ILE A 55 -19.16 -5.33 -5.35
C ILE A 55 -18.70 -6.79 -5.33
N VAL A 56 -17.82 -7.14 -4.39
CA VAL A 56 -17.31 -8.52 -4.30
C VAL A 56 -18.44 -9.48 -3.93
N ASP A 57 -19.32 -9.08 -3.02
CA ASP A 57 -20.50 -9.86 -2.64
C ASP A 57 -21.50 -9.99 -3.80
N ARG A 58 -21.76 -8.88 -4.51
CA ARG A 58 -22.70 -8.84 -5.65
C ARG A 58 -22.21 -9.70 -6.82
N LEU A 59 -20.92 -9.61 -7.15
CA LEU A 59 -20.33 -10.36 -8.26
C LEU A 59 -20.02 -11.82 -7.88
N GLY A 60 -20.01 -12.13 -6.57
CA GLY A 60 -19.99 -13.49 -6.02
C GLY A 60 -18.89 -14.37 -6.61
N GLU A 61 -19.24 -15.61 -6.94
CA GLU A 61 -18.35 -16.62 -7.55
C GLU A 61 -18.08 -16.41 -9.05
N GLY A 62 -18.38 -15.22 -9.59
CA GLY A 62 -18.05 -14.88 -10.96
C GLY A 62 -16.55 -15.05 -11.26
N PRO A 63 -16.18 -15.38 -12.52
CA PRO A 63 -14.79 -15.62 -12.88
C PRO A 63 -13.96 -14.34 -12.73
N ASN A 64 -12.80 -14.46 -12.08
CA ASN A 64 -11.83 -13.36 -12.02
C ASN A 64 -11.17 -13.13 -13.38
N GLY A 65 -10.76 -11.89 -13.61
CA GLY A 65 -9.83 -11.54 -14.67
C GLY A 65 -8.42 -12.06 -14.44
N LYS A 66 -7.58 -11.84 -15.44
CA LYS A 66 -6.17 -12.23 -15.41
C LYS A 66 -5.38 -11.28 -14.54
N TYR A 67 -4.70 -11.83 -13.55
CA TYR A 67 -3.96 -11.06 -12.56
C TYR A 67 -2.48 -10.97 -12.95
N VAL A 68 -2.02 -9.77 -13.28
CA VAL A 68 -0.66 -9.53 -13.79
C VAL A 68 0.09 -8.61 -12.85
N VAL A 69 1.24 -9.07 -12.36
CA VAL A 69 2.12 -8.23 -11.53
C VAL A 69 3.21 -7.59 -12.38
N VAL A 70 3.31 -6.26 -12.32
CA VAL A 70 4.38 -5.48 -12.93
C VAL A 70 5.45 -5.20 -11.87
N ALA A 71 6.63 -5.72 -12.09
CA ALA A 71 7.81 -5.51 -11.28
C ALA A 71 8.95 -4.94 -12.15
N GLY A 72 10.04 -4.54 -11.52
CA GLY A 72 11.19 -3.97 -12.22
C GLY A 72 12.44 -4.73 -11.83
N MET A 73 13.51 -4.48 -12.58
CA MET A 73 14.84 -4.85 -12.12
C MET A 73 15.28 -4.02 -10.90
N SER A 74 16.49 -4.28 -10.39
CA SER A 74 17.01 -3.54 -9.26
C SER A 74 17.11 -2.05 -9.62
N PRO A 75 16.56 -1.13 -8.80
CA PRO A 75 16.40 0.27 -9.16
C PRO A 75 17.75 0.97 -9.32
N THR A 76 17.81 1.88 -10.28
CA THR A 76 18.97 2.72 -10.59
C THR A 76 18.59 4.20 -10.56
N PRO A 77 19.57 5.13 -10.46
CA PRO A 77 19.30 6.56 -10.58
C PRO A 77 18.70 6.99 -11.93
N LEU A 78 18.79 6.16 -12.97
CA LEU A 78 18.29 6.44 -14.31
C LEU A 78 16.79 6.14 -14.47
N GLY A 79 16.21 5.40 -13.52
CA GLY A 79 14.80 5.02 -13.51
C GLY A 79 14.43 3.96 -14.55
N GLU A 80 13.45 3.12 -14.18
CA GLU A 80 13.00 2.03 -15.05
C GLU A 80 11.63 2.29 -15.68
N GLY A 81 10.81 3.18 -15.12
CA GLY A 81 9.46 3.47 -15.62
C GLY A 81 8.43 2.37 -15.32
N LYS A 82 8.52 1.71 -14.15
CA LYS A 82 7.56 0.67 -13.73
C LYS A 82 6.10 1.13 -13.83
N SER A 83 5.73 2.20 -13.14
CA SER A 83 4.35 2.68 -13.12
C SER A 83 3.89 3.16 -14.50
N THR A 84 4.79 3.77 -15.29
CA THR A 84 4.52 4.11 -16.70
C THR A 84 4.14 2.86 -17.50
N THR A 85 4.84 1.75 -17.27
CA THR A 85 4.55 0.46 -17.92
C THR A 85 3.21 -0.10 -17.47
N THR A 86 2.91 -0.09 -16.16
CA THR A 86 1.63 -0.54 -15.61
C THR A 86 0.46 0.20 -16.24
N ILE A 87 0.54 1.53 -16.30
CA ILE A 87 -0.49 2.40 -16.86
C ILE A 87 -0.58 2.23 -18.38
N GLY A 88 0.55 2.20 -19.08
CA GLY A 88 0.61 1.99 -20.53
C GLY A 88 0.07 0.62 -20.96
N LEU A 89 0.34 -0.45 -20.20
CA LEU A 89 -0.24 -1.78 -20.42
C LEU A 89 -1.76 -1.77 -20.22
N ALA A 90 -2.25 -1.11 -19.18
CA ALA A 90 -3.69 -0.98 -18.94
C ALA A 90 -4.37 -0.23 -20.09
N GLN A 91 -3.79 0.88 -20.57
CA GLN A 91 -4.25 1.62 -21.75
C GLN A 91 -4.21 0.79 -23.03
N ALA A 92 -3.09 0.10 -23.29
CA ALA A 92 -2.96 -0.80 -24.43
C ALA A 92 -4.09 -1.85 -24.46
N LEU A 93 -4.35 -2.49 -23.33
CA LEU A 93 -5.41 -3.50 -23.23
C LEU A 93 -6.82 -2.88 -23.32
N GLY A 94 -7.06 -1.78 -22.61
CA GLY A 94 -8.38 -1.17 -22.47
C GLY A 94 -8.76 -0.26 -23.62
N ALA A 95 -7.98 0.80 -23.82
CA ALA A 95 -8.25 1.84 -24.82
C ALA A 95 -8.03 1.33 -26.25
N HIS A 96 -6.99 0.53 -26.49
CA HIS A 96 -6.59 0.14 -27.85
C HIS A 96 -7.04 -1.27 -28.26
N LEU A 97 -7.05 -2.24 -27.34
CA LEU A 97 -7.44 -3.63 -27.64
C LEU A 97 -8.86 -3.97 -27.16
N HIS A 98 -9.56 -3.03 -26.52
CA HIS A 98 -10.94 -3.17 -26.05
C HIS A 98 -11.17 -4.39 -25.13
N ARG A 99 -10.14 -4.78 -24.38
CA ARG A 99 -10.21 -5.80 -23.32
C ARG A 99 -10.46 -5.08 -21.99
N PRO A 100 -11.38 -5.56 -21.12
CA PRO A 100 -11.55 -4.96 -19.80
C PRO A 100 -10.22 -4.94 -19.05
N SER A 101 -9.75 -3.77 -18.65
CA SER A 101 -8.45 -3.65 -17.98
C SER A 101 -8.53 -2.66 -16.82
N PHE A 102 -7.88 -3.00 -15.72
CA PHE A 102 -7.72 -2.13 -14.56
C PHE A 102 -6.25 -2.05 -14.19
N ALA A 103 -5.74 -0.84 -13.99
CA ALA A 103 -4.48 -0.67 -13.27
C ALA A 103 -4.75 -0.60 -11.76
N CYS A 104 -3.93 -1.27 -10.96
CA CYS A 104 -3.97 -1.21 -9.50
C CYS A 104 -2.63 -0.69 -8.99
N ILE A 105 -2.63 0.54 -8.48
CA ILE A 105 -1.42 1.20 -8.00
C ILE A 105 -1.57 1.65 -6.56
N ARG A 106 -0.42 1.99 -5.96
CA ARG A 106 -0.35 2.54 -4.60
C ARG A 106 -0.67 4.02 -4.60
N GLN A 107 -1.27 4.47 -3.50
CA GLN A 107 -1.34 5.89 -3.21
C GLN A 107 0.04 6.41 -2.78
N PRO A 108 0.55 7.51 -3.35
CA PRO A 108 1.79 8.12 -2.92
C PRO A 108 1.58 8.86 -1.60
N SER A 109 2.66 8.96 -0.81
CA SER A 109 2.73 9.91 0.30
C SER A 109 2.79 11.33 -0.25
N GLN A 110 2.09 12.28 0.38
CA GLN A 110 2.14 13.70 -0.01
C GLN A 110 3.44 14.37 0.46
N GLY A 111 4.10 13.84 1.50
CA GLY A 111 5.30 14.44 2.08
C GLY A 111 6.42 14.65 1.06
N PRO A 112 6.78 13.62 0.26
CA PRO A 112 7.76 13.74 -0.83
C PRO A 112 7.36 14.71 -1.96
N THR A 113 6.07 14.97 -2.18
CA THR A 113 5.57 15.89 -3.21
C THR A 113 6.14 17.30 -3.05
N PHE A 114 6.30 17.76 -1.80
CA PHE A 114 6.84 19.08 -1.49
C PHE A 114 8.37 19.13 -1.36
N GLY A 115 9.06 18.02 -1.66
CA GLY A 115 10.51 17.93 -1.63
C GLY A 115 11.09 17.66 -3.02
N ILE A 116 11.36 16.38 -3.30
CA ILE A 116 12.07 15.93 -4.51
C ILE A 116 11.13 15.16 -5.45
N LYS A 117 9.99 14.66 -4.97
CA LYS A 117 9.13 13.70 -5.67
C LYS A 117 7.68 14.16 -5.74
N GLY A 118 7.41 15.20 -6.52
CA GLY A 118 6.07 15.47 -7.07
C GLY A 118 6.07 15.07 -8.55
N GLY A 119 5.84 13.79 -8.85
CA GLY A 119 5.89 13.23 -10.21
C GLY A 119 4.57 12.55 -10.58
N ALA A 120 4.37 12.22 -11.85
CA ALA A 120 3.12 11.60 -12.30
C ALA A 120 3.01 10.16 -11.77
N ALA A 121 1.78 9.67 -11.59
CA ALA A 121 1.57 8.23 -11.49
C ALA A 121 1.74 7.61 -12.88
N GLY A 122 2.99 7.33 -13.24
CA GLY A 122 3.38 6.99 -14.60
C GLY A 122 4.32 8.05 -15.20
N GLY A 123 4.22 8.30 -16.50
CA GLY A 123 4.98 9.35 -17.18
C GLY A 123 4.58 9.49 -18.66
N GLY A 124 4.81 10.65 -19.25
CA GLY A 124 4.42 10.97 -20.62
C GLY A 124 2.92 10.78 -20.85
N TYR A 125 2.55 10.07 -21.93
CA TYR A 125 1.14 9.77 -22.24
C TYR A 125 0.57 8.55 -21.51
N SER A 126 1.33 7.98 -20.57
CA SER A 126 0.89 6.86 -19.73
C SER A 126 0.87 7.28 -18.26
N GLN A 127 -0.19 8.01 -17.89
CA GLN A 127 -0.36 8.61 -16.57
C GLN A 127 -1.80 8.48 -16.04
N VAL A 128 -1.91 8.53 -14.72
CA VAL A 128 -3.18 8.69 -13.99
C VAL A 128 -3.52 10.17 -13.83
N ILE A 129 -4.80 10.51 -14.02
CA ILE A 129 -5.31 11.88 -13.88
C ILE A 129 -6.55 11.92 -12.97
N PRO A 130 -6.78 13.05 -12.25
CA PRO A 130 -5.92 14.23 -12.15
C PRO A 130 -4.66 13.99 -11.28
N MET A 131 -3.53 14.52 -11.73
CA MET A 131 -2.22 14.30 -11.11
C MET A 131 -2.08 14.98 -9.74
N GLU A 132 -2.61 16.20 -9.60
CA GLU A 132 -2.58 16.97 -8.34
C GLU A 132 -3.31 16.23 -7.23
N ASP A 133 -4.50 15.73 -7.55
CA ASP A 133 -5.33 14.99 -6.63
C ASP A 133 -4.70 13.65 -6.22
N PHE A 134 -4.04 12.98 -7.15
CA PHE A 134 -3.30 11.74 -6.89
C PHE A 134 -2.13 11.97 -5.92
N ASN A 135 -1.41 13.10 -6.04
CA ASN A 135 -0.20 13.39 -5.28
C ASN A 135 -0.41 14.11 -3.94
N LEU A 136 -1.64 14.57 -3.68
CA LEU A 136 -1.99 15.31 -2.46
C LEU A 136 -2.91 14.48 -1.58
N HIS A 137 -4.13 14.95 -1.34
CA HIS A 137 -5.01 14.37 -0.33
C HIS A 137 -5.76 13.13 -0.82
N GLY A 138 -5.86 12.90 -2.14
CA GLY A 138 -6.63 11.84 -2.74
C GLY A 138 -8.09 11.85 -2.26
N THR A 139 -8.43 10.85 -1.44
CA THR A 139 -9.74 10.67 -0.76
C THR A 139 -9.65 10.76 0.75
N GLY A 140 -8.50 11.15 1.31
CA GLY A 140 -8.27 11.31 2.75
C GLY A 140 -7.71 10.08 3.47
N ASP A 141 -7.36 9.02 2.74
CA ASP A 141 -6.93 7.73 3.30
C ASP A 141 -5.72 7.85 4.23
N ILE A 142 -4.67 8.56 3.80
CA ILE A 142 -3.46 8.76 4.62
C ILE A 142 -3.76 9.66 5.83
N HIS A 143 -4.73 10.57 5.74
CA HIS A 143 -5.17 11.38 6.89
C HIS A 143 -5.87 10.51 7.93
N ALA A 144 -6.73 9.59 7.50
CA ALA A 144 -7.37 8.62 8.38
C ALA A 144 -6.36 7.68 9.05
N ILE A 145 -5.36 7.18 8.30
CA ILE A 145 -4.25 6.39 8.84
C ILE A 145 -3.49 7.19 9.91
N THR A 146 -3.18 8.46 9.61
CA THR A 146 -2.49 9.36 10.54
C THR A 146 -3.29 9.54 11.83
N ALA A 147 -4.60 9.78 11.71
CA ALA A 147 -5.48 9.93 12.85
C ALA A 147 -5.57 8.64 13.68
N ALA A 148 -5.75 7.48 13.04
CA ALA A 148 -5.85 6.19 13.71
C ALA A 148 -4.55 5.81 14.45
N ASN A 149 -3.39 6.00 13.81
CA ASN A 149 -2.09 5.76 14.42
C ASN A 149 -1.87 6.66 15.64
N ASN A 150 -2.17 7.96 15.50
CA ASN A 150 -1.93 8.94 16.54
C ASN A 150 -2.96 8.84 17.69
N LEU A 151 -4.17 8.35 17.42
CA LEU A 151 -5.13 7.98 18.46
C LEU A 151 -4.56 6.89 19.37
N LEU A 152 -3.99 5.83 18.79
CA LEU A 152 -3.36 4.75 19.57
C LEU A 152 -2.16 5.29 20.36
N ALA A 153 -1.31 6.12 19.75
CA ALA A 153 -0.19 6.76 20.45
C ALA A 153 -0.66 7.61 21.65
N ALA A 154 -1.72 8.41 21.47
CA ALA A 154 -2.31 9.22 22.54
C ALA A 154 -2.91 8.36 23.66
N ALA A 155 -3.57 7.25 23.30
CA ALA A 155 -4.17 6.35 24.26
C ALA A 155 -3.13 5.59 25.10
N ILE A 156 -1.98 5.23 24.51
CA ILE A 156 -0.85 4.63 25.25
C ILE A 156 -0.35 5.60 26.34
N ASP A 157 -0.06 6.84 25.98
CA ASP A 157 0.47 7.82 26.95
C ASP A 157 -0.59 8.16 28.02
N THR A 158 -1.88 8.24 27.63
CA THR A 158 -3.00 8.45 28.56
C THR A 158 -3.16 7.27 29.53
N ARG A 159 -2.99 6.03 29.04
CA ARG A 159 -3.05 4.82 29.86
C ARG A 159 -1.97 4.84 30.92
N ILE A 160 -0.72 5.15 30.53
CA ILE A 160 0.41 5.27 31.45
C ILE A 160 0.15 6.35 32.51
N PHE A 161 -0.30 7.53 32.09
CA PHE A 161 -0.60 8.62 33.01
C PHE A 161 -1.64 8.22 34.06
N HIS A 162 -2.74 7.62 33.65
CA HIS A 162 -3.78 7.19 34.58
C HIS A 162 -3.33 6.05 35.49
N GLU A 163 -2.58 5.08 34.98
CA GLU A 163 -2.05 4.00 35.81
C GLU A 163 -1.06 4.50 36.87
N GLN A 164 -0.24 5.50 36.56
CA GLN A 164 0.73 6.07 37.52
C GLN A 164 0.10 7.00 38.56
N THR A 165 -1.08 7.58 38.27
CA THR A 165 -1.67 8.63 39.11
C THR A 165 -2.92 8.20 39.87
N GLN A 166 -3.40 6.97 39.67
CA GLN A 166 -4.63 6.45 40.27
C GLN A 166 -4.39 5.13 41.02
N THR A 167 -5.19 4.90 42.06
CA THR A 167 -5.23 3.63 42.78
C THR A 167 -5.91 2.55 41.95
N ASP A 168 -5.64 1.29 42.26
CA ASP A 168 -6.19 0.13 41.54
C ASP A 168 -7.72 0.12 41.53
N GLU A 169 -8.32 0.38 42.69
CA GLU A 169 -9.77 0.44 42.83
C GLU A 169 -10.38 1.60 42.02
N ALA A 170 -9.71 2.76 41.96
CA ALA A 170 -10.17 3.89 41.17
C ALA A 170 -10.12 3.59 39.66
N LEU A 171 -9.04 2.95 39.19
CA LEU A 171 -8.90 2.51 37.79
C LEU A 171 -9.97 1.48 37.44
N TYR A 172 -10.12 0.46 38.27
CA TYR A 172 -11.10 -0.60 38.08
C TYR A 172 -12.51 -0.05 38.01
N LYS A 173 -12.88 0.80 38.98
CA LYS A 173 -14.17 1.47 39.01
C LYS A 173 -14.39 2.33 37.77
N ARG A 174 -13.38 3.07 37.29
CA ARG A 174 -13.51 3.88 36.07
C ARG A 174 -13.79 3.05 34.83
N LEU A 175 -13.21 1.86 34.73
CA LEU A 175 -13.42 0.95 33.60
C LEU A 175 -14.75 0.22 33.66
N THR A 176 -15.30 0.00 34.86
CA THR A 176 -16.44 -0.92 35.05
C THR A 176 -17.68 -0.30 35.67
N ALA A 177 -17.61 0.95 36.12
CA ALA A 177 -18.75 1.66 36.68
C ALA A 177 -19.93 1.60 35.70
N GLU A 178 -21.10 1.27 36.22
CA GLU A 178 -22.37 1.17 35.47
C GLU A 178 -22.50 -0.05 34.55
N LEU A 179 -21.48 -0.91 34.45
CA LEU A 179 -21.56 -2.15 33.67
C LEU A 179 -22.19 -3.28 34.47
N ARG A 180 -23.26 -3.87 33.91
CA ARG A 180 -23.79 -5.17 34.39
C ARG A 180 -22.91 -6.33 33.93
N ASN A 181 -22.46 -6.29 32.67
CA ASN A 181 -21.61 -7.30 32.04
C ASN A 181 -20.40 -6.63 31.39
N PHE A 182 -19.28 -7.34 31.27
CA PHE A 182 -18.13 -6.87 30.50
C PHE A 182 -18.49 -6.61 29.03
N THR A 183 -17.97 -5.51 28.49
CA THR A 183 -18.09 -5.19 27.05
C THR A 183 -17.27 -6.17 26.20
N PRO A 184 -17.56 -6.32 24.89
CA PRO A 184 -16.82 -7.26 24.03
C PRO A 184 -15.29 -7.09 24.05
N ILE A 185 -14.80 -5.84 24.14
CA ILE A 185 -13.37 -5.55 24.23
C ILE A 185 -12.76 -6.00 25.58
N MET A 186 -13.50 -5.79 26.67
CA MET A 186 -13.09 -6.25 28.00
C MET A 186 -13.09 -7.77 28.09
N LYS A 187 -14.01 -8.46 27.41
CA LYS A 187 -14.02 -9.93 27.33
C LYS A 187 -12.76 -10.48 26.65
N LYS A 188 -12.26 -9.83 25.59
CA LYS A 188 -10.97 -10.21 24.97
C LYS A 188 -9.81 -10.09 25.95
N ARG A 189 -9.78 -9.03 26.77
CA ARG A 189 -8.77 -8.87 27.84
C ARG A 189 -8.88 -9.97 28.90
N LEU A 190 -10.09 -10.29 29.36
CA LEU A 190 -10.32 -11.34 30.35
C LEU A 190 -9.90 -12.72 29.82
N GLN A 191 -10.23 -13.02 28.56
CA GLN A 191 -9.80 -14.23 27.89
C GLN A 191 -8.27 -14.35 27.86
N LYS A 192 -7.57 -13.26 27.51
CA LYS A 192 -6.10 -13.22 27.54
C LYS A 192 -5.52 -13.47 28.94
N LEU A 193 -6.22 -13.06 29.99
CA LEU A 193 -5.81 -13.25 31.38
C LEU A 193 -6.19 -14.63 31.96
N GLY A 194 -6.93 -15.46 31.22
CA GLY A 194 -7.46 -16.74 31.69
C GLY A 194 -8.61 -16.59 32.69
N ILE A 195 -9.35 -15.48 32.62
CA ILE A 195 -10.45 -15.17 33.54
C ILE A 195 -11.79 -15.42 32.83
N HIS A 196 -12.60 -16.34 33.36
CA HIS A 196 -13.88 -16.77 32.80
C HIS A 196 -15.07 -16.24 33.61
N LYS A 197 -15.16 -14.93 33.76
CA LYS A 197 -16.21 -14.25 34.53
C LYS A 197 -16.92 -13.22 33.66
N GLU A 198 -18.24 -13.10 33.83
CA GLU A 198 -19.10 -12.27 32.99
C GLU A 198 -19.39 -10.89 33.60
N ASN A 199 -19.42 -10.80 34.94
CA ASN A 199 -19.78 -9.56 35.64
C ASN A 199 -18.57 -8.93 36.35
N PRO A 200 -18.45 -7.58 36.32
CA PRO A 200 -17.43 -6.88 37.08
C PRO A 200 -17.45 -7.13 38.60
N SER A 201 -18.62 -7.40 39.19
CA SER A 201 -18.73 -7.72 40.62
C SER A 201 -17.98 -8.99 41.02
N ASP A 202 -17.78 -9.90 40.07
CA ASP A 202 -17.34 -11.27 40.35
C ASP A 202 -15.81 -11.38 40.39
N LEU A 203 -15.08 -10.36 39.92
CA LEU A 203 -13.61 -10.34 39.96
C LEU A 203 -13.10 -10.20 41.41
N THR A 204 -12.15 -11.07 41.79
CA THR A 204 -11.40 -10.94 43.05
C THR A 204 -10.53 -9.68 43.03
N PRO A 205 -10.06 -9.18 44.19
CA PRO A 205 -9.15 -8.03 44.21
C PRO A 205 -7.93 -8.18 43.28
N GLU A 206 -7.31 -9.37 43.24
CA GLU A 206 -6.15 -9.65 42.40
C GLU A 206 -6.52 -9.65 40.90
N GLU A 207 -7.66 -10.22 40.55
CA GLU A 207 -8.15 -10.23 39.18
C GLU A 207 -8.52 -8.81 38.69
N ARG A 208 -9.08 -7.97 39.58
CA ARG A 208 -9.38 -6.56 39.27
C ARG A 208 -8.10 -5.80 38.91
N VAL A 209 -7.02 -6.00 39.66
CA VAL A 209 -5.72 -5.38 39.37
C VAL A 209 -5.19 -5.85 38.02
N ARG A 210 -5.16 -7.16 37.77
CA ARG A 210 -4.67 -7.75 36.50
C ARG A 210 -5.48 -7.31 35.29
N PHE A 211 -6.78 -7.13 35.46
CA PHE A 211 -7.68 -6.62 34.43
C PHE A 211 -7.45 -5.12 34.18
N ALA A 212 -7.41 -4.31 35.23
CA ALA A 212 -7.36 -2.85 35.14
C ALA A 212 -5.98 -2.30 34.76
N ARG A 213 -4.89 -2.99 35.12
CA ARG A 213 -3.51 -2.56 34.81
C ARG A 213 -2.94 -3.34 33.63
N LEU A 214 -2.39 -2.61 32.67
CA LEU A 214 -1.47 -3.19 31.68
C LEU A 214 -0.03 -3.12 32.16
N ASP A 215 0.28 -2.18 33.06
CA ASP A 215 1.60 -1.97 33.63
C ASP A 215 2.68 -1.87 32.55
N ILE A 216 2.43 -1.03 31.55
CA ILE A 216 3.31 -0.81 30.40
C ILE A 216 4.68 -0.36 30.90
N ASP A 217 5.74 -1.03 30.44
CA ASP A 217 7.10 -0.58 30.61
C ASP A 217 7.43 0.50 29.55
N PRO A 218 7.64 1.77 29.94
CA PRO A 218 7.85 2.86 29.00
C PRO A 218 9.03 2.66 28.04
N ASP A 219 10.05 1.92 28.45
CA ASP A 219 11.26 1.66 27.66
C ASP A 219 11.03 0.66 26.52
N THR A 220 9.92 -0.10 26.59
CA THR A 220 9.56 -1.11 25.59
C THR A 220 8.56 -0.60 24.54
N ILE A 221 8.10 0.65 24.66
CA ILE A 221 7.11 1.23 23.73
C ILE A 221 7.75 1.40 22.35
N SER A 222 7.36 0.54 21.42
CA SER A 222 7.76 0.59 20.02
C SER A 222 6.87 1.54 19.20
N TRP A 223 5.65 1.81 19.65
CA TRP A 223 4.68 2.61 18.90
C TRP A 223 5.04 4.10 18.88
N ARG A 224 5.23 4.64 17.67
CA ARG A 224 5.60 6.04 17.40
C ARG A 224 4.42 6.80 16.80
N ARG A 225 4.51 8.13 16.81
CA ARG A 225 3.53 8.99 16.14
C ARG A 225 3.84 9.09 14.66
N VAL A 226 2.89 9.58 13.86
CA VAL A 226 3.11 9.76 12.42
C VAL A 226 2.57 11.08 11.89
N MET A 227 3.17 11.56 10.80
CA MET A 227 2.72 12.72 10.02
C MET A 227 3.17 12.58 8.57
N ASP A 228 2.31 12.88 7.61
CA ASP A 228 2.64 12.74 6.18
C ASP A 228 3.29 13.99 5.61
N VAL A 229 4.40 14.39 6.24
CA VAL A 229 5.25 15.52 5.85
C VAL A 229 6.71 15.14 6.11
N ASN A 230 7.61 15.56 5.23
CA ASN A 230 9.04 15.32 5.40
C ASN A 230 9.65 16.25 6.47
N ASP A 231 9.49 15.89 7.74
CA ASP A 231 10.04 16.65 8.86
C ASP A 231 11.12 15.84 9.61
N ARG A 232 12.39 16.21 9.42
CA ARG A 232 13.51 15.54 10.09
C ARG A 232 13.63 15.88 11.58
N MET A 233 13.07 17.00 12.03
CA MET A 233 13.22 17.49 13.41
C MET A 233 12.35 16.70 14.40
N LEU A 234 11.35 15.97 13.90
CA LEU A 234 10.47 15.14 14.71
C LEU A 234 10.97 13.69 14.87
N ARG A 235 12.13 13.33 14.33
CA ARG A 235 12.70 11.97 14.47
C ARG A 235 12.96 11.59 15.93
N GLU A 236 13.31 12.54 16.78
CA GLU A 236 13.43 12.31 18.22
C GLU A 236 12.91 13.54 18.96
N ILE A 237 11.96 13.33 19.87
CA ILE A 237 11.33 14.37 20.69
C ILE A 237 11.14 13.85 22.11
N THR A 238 10.92 14.79 23.04
CA THR A 238 10.42 14.49 24.39
C THR A 238 8.99 15.03 24.52
N ILE A 239 8.05 14.20 24.93
CA ILE A 239 6.65 14.57 25.18
C ILE A 239 6.35 14.66 26.69
N GLY A 240 5.17 15.17 27.04
CA GLY A 240 4.70 15.23 28.43
C GLY A 240 5.33 16.36 29.26
N GLN A 241 5.89 17.38 28.62
CA GLN A 241 6.58 18.48 29.31
C GLN A 241 5.63 19.52 29.94
N GLY A 242 4.32 19.39 29.70
CA GLY A 242 3.31 20.27 30.27
C GLY A 242 3.15 20.06 31.79
N LYS A 243 2.82 21.13 32.52
CA LYS A 243 2.61 21.06 33.99
C LYS A 243 1.52 20.06 34.38
N ALA A 244 0.49 19.89 33.55
CA ALA A 244 -0.62 18.97 33.78
C ALA A 244 -0.20 17.49 33.77
N GLU A 245 0.93 17.17 33.12
CA GLU A 245 1.41 15.79 32.97
C GLU A 245 2.25 15.33 34.17
N LYS A 246 2.32 16.14 35.23
CA LYS A 246 2.88 15.79 36.55
C LYS A 246 4.32 15.25 36.47
N GLY A 247 5.11 15.74 35.52
CA GLY A 247 6.50 15.32 35.32
C GLY A 247 6.66 13.98 34.59
N ILE A 248 5.57 13.36 34.14
CA ILE A 248 5.57 12.12 33.38
C ILE A 248 5.96 12.45 31.94
N THR A 249 7.24 12.31 31.63
CA THR A 249 7.82 12.59 30.31
C THR A 249 8.34 11.32 29.66
N ARG A 250 8.41 11.32 28.32
CA ARG A 250 8.93 10.18 27.54
C ARG A 250 9.63 10.65 26.27
N LYS A 251 10.72 9.98 25.90
CA LYS A 251 11.35 10.11 24.57
C LYS A 251 10.60 9.27 23.54
N THR A 252 10.31 9.85 22.39
CA THR A 252 9.64 9.18 21.26
C THR A 252 10.00 9.90 19.96
N GLY A 253 9.25 9.70 18.88
CA GLY A 253 9.34 10.51 17.68
C GLY A 253 8.23 10.24 16.70
N PHE A 254 8.35 10.88 15.54
CA PHE A 254 7.44 10.72 14.41
C PHE A 254 8.09 9.90 13.31
N GLU A 255 7.25 9.23 12.54
CA GLU A 255 7.55 8.63 11.25
C GLU A 255 6.62 9.19 10.18
N ILE A 256 6.95 8.98 8.90
CA ILE A 256 6.04 9.35 7.83
C ILE A 256 4.82 8.41 7.83
N SER A 257 3.61 8.91 7.59
CA SER A 257 2.38 8.12 7.78
C SER A 257 2.32 6.81 7.01
N VAL A 258 2.90 6.77 5.81
CA VAL A 258 2.97 5.54 5.00
C VAL A 258 3.91 4.46 5.57
N ALA A 259 4.71 4.78 6.58
CA ALA A 259 5.53 3.83 7.34
C ALA A 259 4.76 3.15 8.48
N SER A 260 3.59 3.67 8.86
CA SER A 260 2.77 3.10 9.95
C SER A 260 2.37 1.65 9.67
N GLU A 261 2.35 0.83 10.71
CA GLU A 261 1.78 -0.52 10.63
C GLU A 261 0.29 -0.50 10.23
N VAL A 262 -0.44 0.57 10.55
CA VAL A 262 -1.83 0.78 10.11
C VAL A 262 -1.92 0.79 8.57
N MET A 263 -0.93 1.36 7.88
CA MET A 263 -0.86 1.34 6.41
C MET A 263 -0.62 -0.09 5.88
N ALA A 264 0.26 -0.85 6.54
CA ALA A 264 0.50 -2.25 6.18
C ALA A 264 -0.74 -3.13 6.42
N ILE A 265 -1.48 -2.88 7.50
CA ILE A 265 -2.74 -3.54 7.82
C ILE A 265 -3.81 -3.21 6.77
N LEU A 266 -3.98 -1.94 6.40
CA LEU A 266 -4.91 -1.55 5.33
C LEU A 266 -4.61 -2.29 4.02
N ALA A 267 -3.33 -2.40 3.67
CA ALA A 267 -2.93 -3.08 2.44
C ALA A 267 -3.17 -4.60 2.45
N LEU A 268 -3.18 -5.23 3.64
CA LEU A 268 -3.36 -6.69 3.79
C LEU A 268 -4.73 -7.12 4.31
N ALA A 269 -5.60 -6.17 4.66
CA ALA A 269 -6.94 -6.49 5.12
C ALA A 269 -7.79 -7.07 3.99
N ASN A 270 -8.65 -8.04 4.33
CA ASN A 270 -9.61 -8.65 3.42
C ASN A 270 -10.94 -7.89 3.37
N ASP A 271 -11.31 -7.26 4.47
CA ASP A 271 -12.53 -6.49 4.69
C ASP A 271 -12.38 -5.66 5.99
N LEU A 272 -13.44 -4.96 6.39
CA LEU A 272 -13.44 -4.11 7.60
C LEU A 272 -13.26 -4.93 8.89
N ASN A 273 -13.79 -6.15 8.97
CA ASN A 273 -13.71 -7.00 10.15
C ASN A 273 -12.29 -7.55 10.32
N ASP A 274 -11.68 -8.04 9.25
CA ASP A 274 -10.27 -8.46 9.24
C ASP A 274 -9.34 -7.29 9.58
N MET A 275 -9.61 -6.09 9.04
CA MET A 275 -8.87 -4.88 9.42
C MET A 275 -8.97 -4.61 10.92
N ARG A 276 -10.17 -4.69 11.52
CA ARG A 276 -10.34 -4.50 12.98
C ARG A 276 -9.53 -5.49 13.79
N GLU A 277 -9.58 -6.78 13.43
CA GLU A 277 -8.85 -7.82 14.18
C GLU A 277 -7.34 -7.62 14.09
N ARG A 278 -6.84 -7.25 12.90
CA ARG A 278 -5.42 -6.90 12.71
C ARG A 278 -5.01 -5.66 13.49
N LEU A 279 -5.84 -4.62 13.49
CA LEU A 279 -5.61 -3.41 14.29
C LEU A 279 -5.55 -3.76 15.79
N GLY A 280 -6.43 -4.65 16.27
CA GLY A 280 -6.41 -5.11 17.66
C GLY A 280 -5.18 -5.93 18.04
N ALA A 281 -4.61 -6.67 17.08
CA ALA A 281 -3.44 -7.51 17.28
C ALA A 281 -2.09 -6.76 17.29
N ILE A 282 -2.06 -5.47 16.95
CA ILE A 282 -0.86 -4.63 16.99
C ILE A 282 -0.26 -4.67 18.41
N VAL A 283 1.01 -5.07 18.53
CA VAL A 283 1.76 -5.03 19.78
C VAL A 283 2.48 -3.69 19.88
N VAL A 284 2.17 -2.91 20.92
CA VAL A 284 2.66 -1.52 21.07
C VAL A 284 3.77 -1.37 22.11
N ALA A 285 3.83 -2.30 23.07
CA ALA A 285 4.77 -2.31 24.18
C ALA A 285 4.75 -3.69 24.86
N HIS A 286 5.58 -3.85 25.90
CA HIS A 286 5.47 -4.94 26.87
C HIS A 286 5.14 -4.36 28.25
N SER A 287 4.51 -5.17 29.10
CA SER A 287 4.38 -4.85 30.52
C SER A 287 5.73 -5.01 31.24
N ARG A 288 5.82 -4.51 32.47
CA ARG A 288 7.00 -4.76 33.33
C ARG A 288 7.23 -6.24 33.65
N SER A 289 6.19 -7.07 33.50
CA SER A 289 6.30 -8.53 33.62
C SER A 289 6.68 -9.22 32.31
N GLY A 290 6.93 -8.47 31.23
CA GLY A 290 7.32 -8.99 29.92
C GLY A 290 6.15 -9.44 29.02
N GLU A 291 4.90 -9.21 29.41
CA GLU A 291 3.73 -9.60 28.62
C GLU A 291 3.48 -8.60 27.48
N PRO A 292 3.19 -9.04 26.25
CA PRO A 292 2.92 -8.12 25.15
C PRO A 292 1.63 -7.33 25.43
N VAL A 293 1.65 -6.02 25.17
CA VAL A 293 0.51 -5.11 25.30
C VAL A 293 0.04 -4.75 23.90
N THR A 294 -1.23 -5.05 23.60
CA THR A 294 -1.81 -4.86 22.28
C THR A 294 -2.71 -3.63 22.20
N ALA A 295 -3.02 -3.17 20.98
CA ALA A 295 -4.01 -2.11 20.78
C ALA A 295 -5.42 -2.50 21.26
N GLU A 296 -5.76 -3.80 21.28
CA GLU A 296 -6.97 -4.30 21.91
C GLU A 296 -6.91 -4.17 23.44
N ASP A 297 -5.78 -4.46 24.09
CA ASP A 297 -5.59 -4.25 25.53
C ASP A 297 -5.71 -2.77 25.94
N ILE A 298 -5.23 -1.86 25.07
CA ILE A 298 -5.37 -0.40 25.25
C ILE A 298 -6.83 0.04 25.13
N GLY A 299 -7.66 -0.70 24.40
CA GLY A 299 -9.06 -0.34 24.14
C GLY A 299 -9.29 0.43 22.83
N CYS A 300 -8.29 0.48 21.93
CA CYS A 300 -8.31 1.36 20.75
C CYS A 300 -8.74 0.70 19.44
N ALA A 301 -8.72 -0.64 19.34
CA ALA A 301 -8.96 -1.35 18.09
C ALA A 301 -10.24 -0.91 17.36
N GLY A 302 -11.37 -0.84 18.08
CA GLY A 302 -12.65 -0.41 17.52
C GLY A 302 -12.64 1.06 17.07
N ALA A 303 -12.07 1.96 17.87
CA ALA A 303 -12.00 3.38 17.53
C ALA A 303 -11.11 3.66 16.32
N MET A 304 -9.96 2.97 16.22
CA MET A 304 -9.11 3.00 15.02
C MET A 304 -9.87 2.50 13.79
N THR A 305 -10.64 1.42 13.93
CA THR A 305 -11.47 0.86 12.85
C THR A 305 -12.49 1.88 12.35
N VAL A 306 -13.16 2.60 13.26
CA VAL A 306 -14.14 3.65 12.90
C VAL A 306 -13.49 4.78 12.11
N LEU A 307 -12.28 5.22 12.51
CA LEU A 307 -11.52 6.24 11.75
C LEU A 307 -11.16 5.75 10.34
N MET A 308 -10.98 4.45 10.18
CA MET A 308 -10.57 3.81 8.92
C MET A 308 -11.76 3.26 8.10
N LYS A 309 -13.01 3.50 8.53
CA LYS A 309 -14.20 2.81 7.98
C LYS A 309 -14.39 3.04 6.48
N ASP A 310 -14.13 4.25 6.00
CA ASP A 310 -14.24 4.63 4.58
C ASP A 310 -12.91 4.38 3.86
N THR A 311 -11.82 4.33 4.63
CA THR A 311 -10.47 4.08 4.14
C THR A 311 -10.28 2.67 3.64
N ILE A 312 -11.07 1.67 4.05
CA ILE A 312 -10.96 0.31 3.52
C ILE A 312 -11.45 0.18 2.06
N GLU A 313 -12.26 1.12 1.58
CA GLU A 313 -12.76 1.10 0.19
C GLU A 313 -11.71 1.69 -0.76
N PRO A 314 -11.36 1.03 -1.88
CA PRO A 314 -10.37 1.57 -2.82
C PRO A 314 -10.88 2.78 -3.62
N THR A 315 -9.97 3.63 -4.08
CA THR A 315 -10.30 4.83 -4.87
C THR A 315 -10.20 4.55 -6.37
N LEU A 316 -11.28 4.80 -7.10
CA LEU A 316 -11.31 4.79 -8.56
C LEU A 316 -10.90 6.16 -9.12
N MET A 317 -9.97 6.12 -10.07
CA MET A 317 -9.48 7.20 -10.91
C MET A 317 -9.43 6.72 -12.37
N GLN A 318 -8.77 7.48 -13.25
CA GLN A 318 -8.66 7.12 -14.66
C GLN A 318 -7.28 7.48 -15.24
N THR A 319 -6.91 6.82 -16.32
CA THR A 319 -5.77 7.22 -17.16
C THR A 319 -6.16 8.39 -18.08
N LEU A 320 -5.18 8.98 -18.78
CA LEU A 320 -5.41 9.97 -19.83
C LEU A 320 -6.46 9.52 -20.87
N GLU A 321 -6.51 8.22 -21.17
CA GLU A 321 -7.44 7.61 -22.14
C GLU A 321 -8.76 7.11 -21.53
N GLY A 322 -8.99 7.33 -20.24
CA GLY A 322 -10.22 6.88 -19.56
C GLY A 322 -10.22 5.38 -19.20
N THR A 323 -9.06 4.73 -19.16
CA THR A 323 -8.95 3.38 -18.60
C THR A 323 -9.07 3.47 -17.08
N PRO A 324 -9.85 2.60 -16.40
CA PRO A 324 -10.04 2.69 -14.95
C PRO A 324 -8.75 2.35 -14.20
N VAL A 325 -8.47 3.15 -13.17
CA VAL A 325 -7.32 2.96 -12.29
C VAL A 325 -7.82 2.91 -10.87
N MET A 326 -7.54 1.80 -10.18
CA MET A 326 -7.74 1.73 -8.75
C MET A 326 -6.47 2.22 -8.06
N VAL A 327 -6.62 3.01 -7.01
CA VAL A 327 -5.55 3.55 -6.17
C VAL A 327 -5.89 3.23 -4.73
N HIS A 328 -5.04 2.46 -4.04
CA HIS A 328 -5.31 2.14 -2.64
C HIS A 328 -4.09 1.64 -1.87
N ALA A 329 -3.93 2.16 -0.65
CA ALA A 329 -2.79 1.92 0.23
C ALA A 329 -1.42 2.23 -0.42
N GLY A 330 -0.38 2.37 0.40
CA GLY A 330 0.96 2.70 -0.07
C GLY A 330 2.05 2.40 0.94
N PRO A 331 2.11 1.17 1.50
CA PRO A 331 3.15 0.82 2.46
C PRO A 331 4.53 0.89 1.81
N PHE A 332 5.55 1.13 2.64
CA PHE A 332 6.94 1.00 2.20
C PHE A 332 7.30 -0.44 1.83
N GLY A 333 8.17 -0.60 0.84
CA GLY A 333 8.65 -1.92 0.41
C GLY A 333 9.90 -2.42 1.13
N ASN A 334 10.51 -1.64 2.03
CA ASN A 334 11.63 -2.08 2.87
C ASN A 334 11.13 -2.66 4.20
N ILE A 335 10.46 -1.86 5.03
CA ILE A 335 9.92 -2.27 6.35
C ILE A 335 8.58 -3.00 6.26
N ALA A 336 7.87 -2.89 5.13
CA ALA A 336 6.65 -3.62 4.83
C ALA A 336 6.75 -4.27 3.44
N HIS A 337 5.61 -4.61 2.83
CA HIS A 337 5.54 -5.41 1.61
C HIS A 337 5.54 -4.59 0.31
N GLY A 338 5.24 -3.29 0.36
CA GLY A 338 5.41 -2.41 -0.80
C GLY A 338 4.42 -2.62 -1.94
N ASN A 339 3.22 -3.14 -1.67
CA ASN A 339 2.15 -3.32 -2.66
C ASN A 339 0.90 -2.52 -2.27
N SER A 340 0.04 -2.27 -3.25
CA SER A 340 -1.31 -1.75 -3.04
C SER A 340 -2.20 -2.78 -2.33
N SER A 341 -3.42 -2.41 -1.95
CA SER A 341 -4.24 -3.27 -1.09
C SER A 341 -4.77 -4.57 -1.74
N ILE A 342 -5.06 -5.58 -0.91
CA ILE A 342 -5.74 -6.81 -1.34
C ILE A 342 -7.18 -6.54 -1.81
N VAL A 343 -7.94 -5.72 -1.08
CA VAL A 343 -9.34 -5.40 -1.41
C VAL A 343 -9.48 -4.76 -2.79
N GLN A 344 -8.56 -3.85 -3.13
CA GLN A 344 -8.48 -3.21 -4.44
C GLN A 344 -8.36 -4.23 -5.58
N ASP A 345 -7.42 -5.16 -5.46
CA ASP A 345 -7.16 -6.14 -6.50
C ASP A 345 -8.34 -7.10 -6.65
N ARG A 346 -8.98 -7.49 -5.55
CA ARG A 346 -10.19 -8.33 -5.61
C ARG A 346 -11.35 -7.64 -6.32
N VAL A 347 -11.61 -6.39 -5.98
CA VAL A 347 -12.65 -5.58 -6.64
C VAL A 347 -12.34 -5.48 -8.14
N ALA A 348 -11.10 -5.12 -8.50
CA ALA A 348 -10.68 -5.02 -9.90
C ALA A 348 -10.77 -6.36 -10.65
N LEU A 349 -10.39 -7.47 -10.02
CA LEU A 349 -10.43 -8.80 -10.63
C LEU A 349 -11.85 -9.25 -10.93
N LYS A 350 -12.79 -8.97 -10.01
CA LYS A 350 -14.20 -9.28 -10.21
C LYS A 350 -14.83 -8.41 -11.29
N LEU A 351 -14.52 -7.11 -11.32
CA LEU A 351 -15.01 -6.19 -12.35
C LEU A 351 -14.43 -6.48 -13.74
N ALA A 352 -13.16 -6.88 -13.80
CA ALA A 352 -12.51 -7.25 -15.06
C ALA A 352 -13.17 -8.49 -15.70
N GLY A 353 -13.61 -9.45 -14.89
CA GLY A 353 -14.24 -10.68 -15.35
C GLY A 353 -13.30 -11.57 -16.17
N LYS A 354 -13.79 -12.73 -16.63
CA LYS A 354 -13.00 -13.78 -17.32
C LYS A 354 -12.09 -13.26 -18.46
N ASP A 355 -12.55 -12.27 -19.20
CA ASP A 355 -11.85 -11.72 -20.37
C ASP A 355 -10.99 -10.49 -20.06
N GLY A 356 -11.02 -10.02 -18.82
CA GLY A 356 -10.30 -8.84 -18.41
C GLY A 356 -8.92 -9.10 -17.81
N PHE A 357 -8.20 -8.01 -17.56
CA PHE A 357 -6.86 -7.98 -16.99
C PHE A 357 -6.79 -7.00 -15.83
N VAL A 358 -6.07 -7.36 -14.78
CA VAL A 358 -5.72 -6.49 -13.66
C VAL A 358 -4.22 -6.37 -13.57
N LEU A 359 -3.72 -5.17 -13.80
CA LEU A 359 -2.31 -4.83 -13.83
C LEU A 359 -1.96 -4.19 -12.49
N THR A 360 -1.44 -4.98 -11.55
CA THR A 360 -0.94 -4.47 -10.25
C THR A 360 0.57 -4.26 -10.32
N GLU A 361 1.13 -3.39 -9.48
CA GLU A 361 2.58 -3.25 -9.37
C GLU A 361 3.15 -3.70 -8.01
N ALA A 362 4.45 -3.99 -8.03
CA ALA A 362 5.25 -4.23 -6.84
C ALA A 362 6.36 -3.17 -6.69
N GLY A 363 6.51 -2.61 -5.50
CA GLY A 363 7.54 -1.61 -5.20
C GLY A 363 8.97 -2.14 -5.37
N PHE A 364 9.96 -1.26 -5.57
CA PHE A 364 11.37 -1.64 -5.76
C PHE A 364 11.60 -2.59 -6.95
N GLY A 365 12.63 -3.45 -6.86
CA GLY A 365 12.90 -4.51 -7.81
C GLY A 365 12.18 -5.82 -7.45
N ALA A 366 12.27 -6.82 -8.33
CA ALA A 366 11.62 -8.10 -8.13
C ALA A 366 12.21 -8.92 -6.95
N ASP A 367 13.44 -8.64 -6.56
CA ASP A 367 14.13 -9.16 -5.38
C ASP A 367 13.50 -8.71 -4.04
N MET A 368 12.79 -7.58 -4.02
CA MET A 368 12.14 -7.08 -2.81
C MET A 368 10.62 -7.05 -2.95
N GLY A 369 10.06 -6.18 -3.79
CA GLY A 369 8.61 -6.01 -3.79
C GLY A 369 7.88 -7.16 -4.47
N CYS A 370 8.45 -7.76 -5.52
CA CYS A 370 7.80 -8.91 -6.18
C CYS A 370 7.92 -10.17 -5.31
N GLU A 371 9.06 -10.39 -4.66
CA GLU A 371 9.22 -11.43 -3.65
C GLU A 371 8.16 -11.29 -2.54
N LYS A 372 8.03 -10.11 -1.93
CA LYS A 372 7.03 -9.84 -0.89
C LYS A 372 5.59 -9.90 -1.42
N PHE A 373 5.37 -9.53 -2.68
CA PHE A 373 4.08 -9.71 -3.34
C PHE A 373 3.68 -11.19 -3.35
N PHE A 374 4.57 -12.10 -3.79
CA PHE A 374 4.28 -13.53 -3.80
C PHE A 374 4.18 -14.13 -2.38
N ASN A 375 5.14 -13.82 -1.51
CA ASN A 375 5.25 -14.49 -0.22
C ASN A 375 4.36 -13.90 0.89
N ILE A 376 3.94 -12.65 0.77
CA ILE A 376 3.08 -11.97 1.75
C ILE A 376 1.70 -11.71 1.14
N LYS A 377 1.60 -10.87 0.09
CA LYS A 377 0.29 -10.43 -0.43
C LYS A 377 -0.51 -11.57 -1.06
N CYS A 378 0.08 -12.37 -1.95
CA CYS A 378 -0.57 -13.54 -2.55
C CYS A 378 -0.91 -14.61 -1.50
N ARG A 379 -0.02 -14.85 -0.54
CA ARG A 379 -0.28 -15.79 0.56
C ARG A 379 -1.45 -15.35 1.44
N ALA A 380 -1.50 -14.07 1.82
CA ALA A 380 -2.55 -13.51 2.65
C ALA A 380 -3.89 -13.40 1.93
N SER A 381 -3.87 -13.08 0.63
CA SER A 381 -5.09 -12.91 -0.17
C SER A 381 -5.63 -14.20 -0.80
N GLY A 382 -4.79 -15.22 -0.94
CA GLY A 382 -5.07 -16.39 -1.78
C GLY A 382 -4.99 -16.14 -3.29
N LEU A 383 -4.72 -14.90 -3.74
CA LEU A 383 -4.63 -14.55 -5.15
C LEU A 383 -3.36 -15.13 -5.79
N ARG A 384 -3.49 -15.60 -7.03
CA ARG A 384 -2.40 -16.14 -7.82
C ARG A 384 -2.26 -15.35 -9.12
N PRO A 385 -1.10 -14.74 -9.40
CA PRO A 385 -0.90 -14.03 -10.65
C PRO A 385 -0.76 -15.02 -11.81
N ASP A 386 -1.40 -14.69 -12.93
CA ASP A 386 -1.32 -15.43 -14.20
C ASP A 386 -0.02 -15.12 -14.97
N ALA A 387 0.56 -13.95 -14.75
CA ALA A 387 1.82 -13.53 -15.38
C ALA A 387 2.53 -12.44 -14.56
N ALA A 388 3.82 -12.28 -14.84
CA ALA A 388 4.63 -11.19 -14.33
C ALA A 388 5.29 -10.43 -15.49
N VAL A 389 5.28 -9.10 -15.41
CA VAL A 389 6.00 -8.21 -16.32
C VAL A 389 7.23 -7.67 -15.59
N LEU A 390 8.42 -7.88 -16.14
CA LEU A 390 9.68 -7.31 -15.65
C LEU A 390 10.09 -6.13 -16.51
N VAL A 391 10.06 -4.94 -15.90
CA VAL A 391 10.42 -3.69 -16.55
C VAL A 391 11.93 -3.45 -16.46
N ALA A 392 12.53 -3.13 -17.61
CA ALA A 392 13.93 -2.76 -17.73
C ALA A 392 14.13 -1.64 -18.77
N THR A 393 15.29 -0.98 -18.72
CA THR A 393 15.73 0.03 -19.70
C THR A 393 17.17 -0.25 -20.08
N VAL A 394 17.55 0.02 -21.33
CA VAL A 394 18.92 -0.19 -21.81
C VAL A 394 19.92 0.61 -20.96
N ARG A 395 19.59 1.86 -20.65
CA ARG A 395 20.42 2.77 -19.86
C ARG A 395 20.70 2.24 -18.44
N ALA A 396 19.69 1.74 -17.75
CA ALA A 396 19.87 1.18 -16.41
C ALA A 396 20.55 -0.20 -16.42
N LEU A 397 20.38 -0.99 -17.48
CA LEU A 397 21.18 -2.20 -17.66
C LEU A 397 22.66 -1.87 -17.88
N LYS A 398 22.99 -0.87 -18.71
CA LYS A 398 24.38 -0.38 -18.83
C LYS A 398 24.95 0.09 -17.50
N TYR A 399 24.15 0.77 -16.68
CA TYR A 399 24.56 1.18 -15.32
C TYR A 399 24.92 -0.01 -14.43
N HIS A 400 24.11 -1.08 -14.43
CA HIS A 400 24.46 -2.33 -13.74
C HIS A 400 25.73 -2.99 -14.30
N GLY A 401 26.11 -2.68 -15.54
CA GLY A 401 27.37 -3.08 -16.17
C GLY A 401 28.56 -2.16 -15.89
N GLY A 402 28.39 -1.13 -15.05
CA GLY A 402 29.46 -0.21 -14.65
C GLY A 402 29.50 1.12 -15.40
N VAL A 403 28.53 1.43 -16.26
CA VAL A 403 28.46 2.72 -16.96
C VAL A 403 27.96 3.81 -16.01
N GLU A 404 28.66 4.95 -15.96
CA GLU A 404 28.21 6.11 -15.19
C GLU A 404 26.93 6.74 -15.78
N THR A 405 26.14 7.41 -14.94
CA THR A 405 24.85 7.99 -15.36
C THR A 405 24.96 8.98 -16.52
N LYS A 406 26.07 9.75 -16.58
CA LYS A 406 26.35 10.73 -17.63
C LYS A 406 26.59 10.10 -19.01
N ASP A 407 27.10 8.87 -19.04
CA ASP A 407 27.47 8.15 -20.26
C ASP A 407 26.39 7.16 -20.71
N ALA A 408 25.29 7.06 -19.96
CA ALA A 408 24.25 6.06 -20.18
C ALA A 408 23.52 6.18 -21.52
N SER A 409 23.64 7.31 -22.23
CA SER A 409 23.08 7.50 -23.59
C SER A 409 24.02 7.06 -24.72
N VAL A 410 25.28 6.72 -24.42
CA VAL A 410 26.25 6.24 -25.41
C VAL A 410 26.12 4.72 -25.56
N GLU A 411 26.14 4.21 -26.78
CA GLU A 411 26.06 2.76 -27.04
C GLU A 411 27.22 2.03 -26.33
N ASN A 412 26.92 0.98 -25.58
CA ASN A 412 27.93 0.11 -24.99
C ASN A 412 27.41 -1.32 -24.81
N LEU A 413 27.60 -2.16 -25.83
CA LEU A 413 27.11 -3.54 -25.85
C LEU A 413 27.80 -4.45 -24.82
N GLU A 414 29.06 -4.18 -24.48
CA GLU A 414 29.81 -4.97 -23.49
C GLU A 414 29.25 -4.74 -22.09
N ALA A 415 29.14 -3.48 -21.67
CA ALA A 415 28.55 -3.13 -20.38
C ALA A 415 27.07 -3.54 -20.32
N LEU A 416 26.32 -3.36 -21.42
CA LEU A 416 24.93 -3.80 -21.51
C LEU A 416 24.81 -5.31 -21.28
N ARG A 417 25.67 -6.12 -21.91
CA ARG A 417 25.71 -7.58 -21.69
C ARG A 417 26.02 -7.91 -20.23
N ALA A 418 27.03 -7.26 -19.64
CA ALA A 418 27.41 -7.48 -18.25
C ALA A 418 26.26 -7.14 -17.29
N GLY A 419 25.63 -5.98 -17.45
CA GLY A 419 24.53 -5.55 -16.58
C GLY A 419 23.20 -6.27 -16.82
N THR A 420 23.00 -6.87 -18.00
CA THR A 420 21.85 -7.74 -18.28
C THR A 420 21.77 -8.92 -17.32
N ALA A 421 22.88 -9.35 -16.70
CA ALA A 421 22.88 -10.34 -15.63
C ALA A 421 21.90 -10.01 -14.48
N ASN A 422 21.67 -8.71 -14.18
CA ASN A 422 20.67 -8.28 -13.21
C ASN A 422 19.25 -8.69 -13.64
N LEU A 423 18.87 -8.36 -14.88
CA LEU A 423 17.58 -8.74 -15.45
C LEU A 423 17.40 -10.27 -15.51
N LEU A 424 18.43 -11.00 -15.96
CA LEU A 424 18.35 -12.46 -16.04
C LEU A 424 18.13 -13.10 -14.67
N ARG A 425 18.79 -12.59 -13.63
CA ARG A 425 18.56 -13.03 -12.25
C ARG A 425 17.11 -12.81 -11.81
N HIS A 426 16.52 -11.66 -12.16
CA HIS A 426 15.12 -11.38 -11.84
C HIS A 426 14.15 -12.28 -12.61
N ILE A 427 14.41 -12.57 -13.89
CA ILE A 427 13.64 -13.56 -14.67
C ILE A 427 13.67 -14.91 -13.96
N SER A 428 14.87 -15.39 -13.60
CA SER A 428 15.05 -16.66 -12.88
C SER A 428 14.30 -16.68 -11.55
N ASN A 429 14.36 -15.59 -10.77
CA ASN A 429 13.68 -15.49 -9.47
C ASN A 429 12.16 -15.57 -9.61
N VAL A 430 11.55 -14.85 -10.56
CA VAL A 430 10.10 -14.92 -10.76
C VAL A 430 9.67 -16.30 -11.24
N ARG A 431 10.45 -16.94 -12.11
CA ARG A 431 10.17 -18.30 -12.58
C ARG A 431 10.13 -19.33 -11.46
N LYS A 432 10.88 -19.15 -10.37
CA LYS A 432 10.82 -20.03 -9.18
C LYS A 432 9.45 -20.06 -8.50
N PHE A 433 8.63 -19.02 -8.70
CA PHE A 433 7.25 -18.99 -8.22
C PHE A 433 6.26 -19.66 -9.19
N GLY A 434 6.72 -20.22 -10.31
CA GLY A 434 5.88 -20.89 -11.30
C GLY A 434 5.06 -19.92 -12.17
N VAL A 435 5.46 -18.64 -12.21
CA VAL A 435 4.73 -17.57 -12.92
C VAL A 435 5.40 -17.27 -14.26
N PRO A 436 4.66 -17.24 -15.38
CA PRO A 436 5.18 -16.81 -16.68
C PRO A 436 5.72 -15.39 -16.64
N VAL A 437 6.86 -15.15 -17.30
CA VAL A 437 7.55 -13.85 -17.31
C VAL A 437 7.54 -13.23 -18.69
N VAL A 438 7.17 -11.95 -18.76
CA VAL A 438 7.31 -11.09 -19.94
C VAL A 438 8.27 -9.95 -19.58
N VAL A 439 9.25 -9.67 -20.43
CA VAL A 439 10.13 -8.50 -20.25
C VAL A 439 9.57 -7.31 -21.03
N ALA A 440 9.38 -6.18 -20.35
CA ALA A 440 9.02 -4.92 -20.97
C ALA A 440 10.26 -4.00 -20.97
N LEU A 441 10.71 -3.62 -22.17
CA LEU A 441 11.79 -2.65 -22.36
C LEU A 441 11.21 -1.28 -22.62
N ASN A 442 11.33 -0.37 -21.66
CA ASN A 442 10.98 1.02 -21.87
C ASN A 442 12.08 1.69 -22.69
N GLN A 443 11.73 2.00 -23.94
CA GLN A 443 12.66 2.52 -24.94
C GLN A 443 12.91 4.01 -24.74
N PHE A 444 14.19 4.40 -24.82
CA PHE A 444 14.63 5.79 -24.89
C PHE A 444 15.11 6.15 -26.29
N SER A 445 15.09 7.44 -26.63
CA SER A 445 15.54 7.94 -27.94
C SER A 445 17.02 7.67 -28.23
N SER A 446 17.83 7.45 -27.20
CA SER A 446 19.25 7.10 -27.32
C SER A 446 19.51 5.60 -27.53
N ASP A 447 18.51 4.74 -27.34
CA ASP A 447 18.73 3.29 -27.37
C ASP A 447 18.89 2.83 -28.82
N THR A 448 19.97 2.10 -29.11
CA THR A 448 20.22 1.63 -30.47
C THR A 448 19.52 0.31 -30.77
N ALA A 449 19.30 0.02 -32.06
CA ALA A 449 18.71 -1.25 -32.47
C ALA A 449 19.56 -2.46 -32.03
N ALA A 450 20.89 -2.31 -31.97
CA ALA A 450 21.80 -3.35 -31.51
C ALA A 450 21.64 -3.61 -30.00
N GLU A 451 21.53 -2.56 -29.19
CA GLU A 451 21.28 -2.67 -27.75
C GLU A 451 19.95 -3.37 -27.46
N LEU A 452 18.87 -2.95 -28.13
CA LEU A 452 17.54 -3.54 -27.97
C LEU A 452 17.53 -5.02 -28.39
N ALA A 453 18.18 -5.36 -29.51
CA ALA A 453 18.29 -6.73 -29.99
C ALA A 453 19.06 -7.62 -29.01
N LEU A 454 20.16 -7.11 -28.45
CA LEU A 454 20.97 -7.84 -27.47
C LEU A 454 20.15 -8.19 -26.22
N VAL A 455 19.45 -7.23 -25.63
CA VAL A 455 18.63 -7.48 -24.43
C VAL A 455 17.53 -8.48 -24.73
N ARG A 456 16.84 -8.34 -25.87
CA ARG A 456 15.81 -9.28 -26.31
C ARG A 456 16.37 -10.70 -26.44
N GLN A 457 17.51 -10.86 -27.08
CA GLN A 457 18.15 -12.16 -27.27
C GLN A 457 18.46 -12.83 -25.92
N LEU A 458 19.11 -12.11 -25.01
CA LEU A 458 19.49 -12.62 -23.69
C LEU A 458 18.27 -12.97 -22.83
N ALA A 459 17.23 -12.12 -22.84
CA ALA A 459 16.00 -12.37 -22.11
C ALA A 459 15.25 -13.61 -22.62
N ILE A 460 15.16 -13.80 -23.95
CA ILE A 460 14.52 -14.99 -24.54
C ILE A 460 15.30 -16.26 -24.19
N GLN A 461 16.63 -16.21 -24.23
CA GLN A 461 17.48 -17.34 -23.87
C GLN A 461 17.26 -17.78 -22.42
N GLU A 462 17.20 -16.83 -21.48
CA GLU A 462 16.92 -17.13 -20.06
C GLU A 462 15.47 -17.56 -19.82
N ALA A 463 14.51 -17.05 -20.60
CA ALA A 463 13.10 -17.38 -20.49
C ALA A 463 12.72 -18.72 -21.17
N ALA A 464 13.60 -19.30 -21.99
CA ALA A 464 13.37 -20.59 -22.62
C ALA A 464 13.12 -21.69 -21.55
N PRO A 465 12.22 -22.66 -21.80
CA PRO A 465 12.10 -23.83 -20.94
C PRO A 465 13.47 -24.52 -20.86
N LEU A 466 13.91 -24.89 -19.67
CA LEU A 466 15.00 -25.85 -19.52
C LEU A 466 14.46 -27.20 -19.98
N THR A 467 14.43 -27.45 -21.29
CA THR A 467 14.29 -28.81 -21.81
C THR A 467 15.62 -29.50 -21.58
N SER A 468 15.72 -30.28 -20.51
CA SER A 468 16.74 -31.32 -20.42
C SER A 468 16.18 -32.60 -21.04
N SER A 469 16.96 -33.15 -21.96
CA SER A 469 17.09 -34.57 -22.29
C SER A 469 16.82 -35.53 -21.14
#